data_AF-A0A6J3LPW7-F1
#
_entry.id   AF-A0A6J3LPW7-F1
#
_cell.length_a   1.000
_cell.length_b   1.000
_cell.length_c   1.000
_cell.angle_alpha   90.00
_cell.angle_beta   90.00
_cell.angle_gamma   90.00
#
_symmetry.space_group_name_H-M   'P 1'
#
loop_
_entity.id
_entity.type
_entity.pdbx_description
1 polymer ?
#
loop_
_entity_poly.entity_id
_entity_poly.type
_entity_poly.pdbx_seq_one_letter_code
_entity_poly.pdbx_strand_id
1 'polypeptide(L)'
;IQHGWEWHEMWFFTRWEASGARTCVCFDLPSRTLGYIKARLADSDAQDLRHCSSPYSILAIAVEGVARSYDDSVWSIRNQISRREARRAHEVVDYAVLHEIARHSTHVAESLTVATRTVDTICAQYSRSRSFLNSLSSDSGKAFEAWDDIGDKLSFQLRVLQGLTDRSFATDTRIQNEITLV
;
A
#
# COMPACT_ATOMS: atom_id res chain seq x y z
N ILE A 1 8.95 -1.48 21.46
CA ILE A 1 9.72 -1.84 20.25
C ILE A 1 11.20 -1.70 20.58
N GLN A 2 11.92 -2.81 20.74
CA GLN A 2 13.27 -2.85 21.35
C GLN A 2 14.38 -2.26 20.45
N HIS A 3 14.10 -2.09 19.15
CA HIS A 3 15.03 -1.53 18.16
C HIS A 3 14.43 -0.39 17.31
N GLY A 4 13.24 0.12 17.65
CA GLY A 4 12.57 1.21 16.90
C GLY A 4 11.89 0.82 15.59
N TRP A 5 11.83 -0.47 15.23
CA TRP A 5 11.19 -0.97 14.00
C TRP A 5 10.21 -2.10 14.32
N GLU A 6 9.10 -2.14 13.58
CA GLU A 6 8.10 -3.19 13.64
C GLU A 6 7.79 -3.67 12.23
N TRP A 7 7.68 -4.99 12.04
CA TRP A 7 7.38 -5.61 10.76
C TRP A 7 6.01 -6.25 10.84
N HIS A 8 5.20 -6.01 9.82
CA HIS A 8 3.84 -6.52 9.73
C HIS A 8 3.70 -7.36 8.47
N GLU A 9 3.48 -8.66 8.65
CA GLU A 9 3.23 -9.59 7.55
C GLU A 9 1.73 -9.66 7.28
N MET A 10 1.22 -8.68 6.53
CA MET A 10 -0.22 -8.55 6.30
C MET A 10 -0.72 -9.56 5.26
N TRP A 11 -1.82 -10.25 5.58
CA TRP A 11 -2.50 -11.16 4.65
C TRP A 11 -3.92 -10.75 4.40
N PHE A 12 -4.37 -10.88 3.15
CA PHE A 12 -5.72 -10.55 2.74
C PHE A 12 -6.31 -11.71 1.96
N PHE A 13 -7.44 -12.23 2.44
CA PHE A 13 -8.24 -13.23 1.74
C PHE A 13 -9.61 -12.64 1.46
N THR A 14 -10.09 -12.82 0.23
CA THR A 14 -11.38 -12.30 -0.17
C THR A 14 -12.19 -13.39 -0.87
N ARG A 15 -13.48 -13.45 -0.51
CA ARG A 15 -14.43 -14.43 -1.03
C ARG A 15 -15.74 -13.76 -1.35
N TRP A 16 -16.32 -14.17 -2.47
CA TRP A 16 -17.63 -13.76 -2.93
C TRP A 16 -18.46 -14.98 -3.24
N GLU A 17 -19.73 -14.93 -2.84
CA GLU A 17 -20.68 -16.01 -3.01
C GLU A 17 -21.82 -15.58 -3.93
N ALA A 18 -22.43 -16.56 -4.62
CA ALA A 18 -23.58 -16.32 -5.49
C ALA A 18 -24.79 -15.75 -4.73
N SER A 19 -24.86 -15.96 -3.42
CA SER A 19 -25.83 -15.34 -2.50
C SER A 19 -25.68 -13.81 -2.39
N GLY A 20 -24.60 -13.24 -2.93
CA GLY A 20 -24.24 -11.83 -2.77
C GLY A 20 -23.39 -11.56 -1.52
N ALA A 21 -23.15 -12.57 -0.67
CA ALA A 21 -22.29 -12.46 0.50
C ALA A 21 -20.83 -12.17 0.09
N ARG A 22 -20.18 -11.29 0.87
CA ARG A 22 -18.82 -10.80 0.61
C ARG A 22 -18.03 -10.85 1.90
N THR A 23 -16.92 -11.57 1.88
CA THR A 23 -16.08 -11.75 3.05
C THR A 23 -14.66 -11.32 2.70
N CYS A 24 -14.10 -10.42 3.50
CA CYS A 24 -12.69 -10.09 3.48
C CYS A 24 -12.13 -10.45 4.86
N VAL A 25 -11.14 -11.34 4.88
CA VAL A 25 -10.41 -11.74 6.07
C VAL A 25 -9.02 -11.15 5.98
N CYS A 26 -8.65 -10.36 6.99
CA CYS A 26 -7.35 -9.72 7.06
C CYS A 26 -6.60 -10.22 8.30
N PHE A 27 -5.34 -10.57 8.15
CA PHE A 27 -4.47 -11.00 9.24
C PHE A 27 -3.34 -9.99 9.45
N ASP A 28 -2.91 -9.87 10.71
CA ASP A 28 -1.72 -9.10 11.13
C ASP A 28 -1.70 -7.63 10.69
N LEU A 29 -2.89 -7.02 10.60
CA LEU A 29 -3.02 -5.60 10.28
C LEU A 29 -2.50 -4.73 11.43
N PRO A 30 -1.62 -3.75 11.14
CA PRO A 30 -1.26 -2.72 12.11
C PRO A 30 -2.53 -2.01 12.62
N SER A 31 -2.53 -1.60 13.89
CA SER A 31 -3.70 -0.96 14.52
C SER A 31 -4.23 0.25 13.74
N ARG A 32 -3.32 1.06 13.17
CA ARG A 32 -3.66 2.20 12.31
C ARG A 32 -4.37 1.76 11.04
N THR A 33 -3.86 0.75 10.36
CA THR A 33 -4.41 0.19 9.11
C THR A 33 -5.77 -0.46 9.35
N LEU A 34 -5.90 -1.23 10.43
CA LEU A 34 -7.18 -1.80 10.87
C LEU A 34 -8.21 -0.71 11.18
N GLY A 35 -7.82 0.33 11.91
CA GLY A 35 -8.67 1.48 12.23
C GLY A 35 -9.13 2.20 10.97
N TYR A 36 -8.23 2.42 10.01
CA TYR A 36 -8.55 3.02 8.72
C TYR A 36 -9.59 2.20 7.94
N ILE A 37 -9.33 0.90 7.76
CA ILE A 37 -10.22 0.00 7.02
C ILE A 37 -11.59 -0.06 7.68
N LYS A 38 -11.66 -0.22 9.01
CA LYS A 38 -12.94 -0.22 9.76
C LYS A 38 -13.70 1.10 9.59
N ALA A 39 -13.02 2.24 9.68
CA ALA A 39 -13.65 3.55 9.53
C ALA A 39 -14.20 3.74 8.10
N ARG A 40 -13.42 3.35 7.07
CA ARG A 40 -13.90 3.40 5.68
C ARG A 40 -15.04 2.44 5.41
N LEU A 41 -15.00 1.25 5.99
CA LEU A 41 -16.12 0.32 5.94
C LEU A 41 -17.31 0.75 6.81
N ALA A 42 -17.25 1.85 7.57
CA ALA A 42 -18.38 2.39 8.33
C ALA A 42 -18.97 3.64 7.65
N ASP A 43 -18.16 4.41 6.94
CA ASP A 43 -18.51 5.71 6.36
C ASP A 43 -19.53 5.69 5.22
N SER A 44 -20.50 6.62 5.27
CA SER A 44 -21.61 6.77 4.32
C SER A 44 -21.14 6.97 2.87
N ASP A 45 -20.08 7.73 2.59
CA ASP A 45 -19.58 7.90 1.22
C ASP A 45 -18.94 6.62 0.66
N ALA A 46 -18.42 5.78 1.55
CA ALA A 46 -17.96 4.45 1.20
C ALA A 46 -19.10 3.42 1.18
N GLN A 47 -20.35 3.78 1.52
CA GLN A 47 -21.49 2.91 1.27
C GLN A 47 -21.70 2.73 -0.23
N ASP A 48 -21.48 3.76 -1.06
CA ASP A 48 -21.61 3.64 -2.52
C ASP A 48 -20.69 2.56 -3.07
N LEU A 49 -19.42 2.55 -2.65
CA LEU A 49 -18.47 1.48 -2.95
C LEU A 49 -18.90 0.11 -2.42
N ARG A 50 -19.47 0.06 -1.20
CA ARG A 50 -19.97 -1.19 -0.59
C ARG A 50 -21.23 -1.71 -1.27
N HIS A 51 -22.06 -0.85 -1.86
CA HIS A 51 -23.25 -1.21 -2.61
C HIS A 51 -22.95 -1.59 -4.06
N CYS A 52 -21.75 -1.26 -4.58
CA CYS A 52 -21.29 -1.75 -5.87
C CYS A 52 -21.31 -3.29 -5.90
N SER A 53 -21.81 -3.89 -6.98
CA SER A 53 -21.78 -5.35 -7.19
C SER A 53 -20.38 -5.93 -7.37
N SER A 54 -19.34 -5.08 -7.33
CA SER A 54 -17.97 -5.49 -7.61
C SER A 54 -17.28 -6.06 -6.37
N PRO A 55 -16.63 -7.22 -6.51
CA PRO A 55 -15.82 -7.79 -5.44
C PRO A 55 -14.65 -6.88 -5.04
N TYR A 56 -14.13 -6.09 -5.98
CA TYR A 56 -12.93 -5.29 -5.82
C TYR A 56 -13.11 -4.03 -4.95
N SER A 57 -14.34 -3.68 -4.56
CA SER A 57 -14.64 -2.53 -3.70
C SER A 57 -13.92 -2.59 -2.34
N ILE A 58 -13.99 -3.74 -1.65
CA ILE A 58 -13.33 -3.94 -0.35
C ILE A 58 -11.81 -4.00 -0.53
N LEU A 59 -11.34 -4.58 -1.64
CA LEU A 59 -9.90 -4.62 -1.97
C LEU A 59 -9.35 -3.21 -2.19
N ALA A 60 -10.08 -2.32 -2.86
CA ALA A 60 -9.64 -0.94 -3.05
C ALA A 60 -9.41 -0.21 -1.72
N ILE A 61 -10.32 -0.39 -0.75
CA ILE A 61 -10.18 0.17 0.61
C ILE A 61 -8.98 -0.44 1.33
N ALA A 62 -8.77 -1.76 1.22
CA ALA A 62 -7.66 -2.45 1.84
C ALA A 62 -6.31 -2.01 1.27
N VAL A 63 -6.20 -1.92 -0.06
CA VAL A 63 -5.00 -1.49 -0.78
C VAL A 63 -4.61 -0.07 -0.36
N GLU A 64 -5.57 0.84 -0.23
CA GLU A 64 -5.29 2.18 0.28
C GLU A 64 -4.75 2.17 1.72
N GLY A 65 -5.33 1.36 2.60
CA GLY A 65 -4.81 1.19 3.97
C GLY A 65 -3.36 0.69 4.00
N VAL A 66 -3.04 -0.25 3.11
CA VAL A 66 -1.67 -0.78 2.95
C VAL A 66 -0.74 0.29 2.40
N ALA A 67 -1.16 1.05 1.37
CA ALA A 67 -0.36 2.12 0.78
C ALA A 67 0.02 3.19 1.82
N ARG A 68 -0.90 3.56 2.72
CA ARG A 68 -0.62 4.48 3.84
C ARG A 68 0.44 3.93 4.81
N SER A 69 0.46 2.62 5.03
CA SER A 69 1.45 1.97 5.91
C SER A 69 2.85 1.99 5.28
N TYR A 70 2.92 1.85 3.96
CA TYR A 70 4.17 2.00 3.21
C TYR A 70 4.65 3.45 3.14
N ASP A 71 3.74 4.42 2.98
CA ASP A 71 4.08 5.85 3.04
C ASP A 71 4.75 6.18 4.39
N ASP A 72 4.11 5.81 5.50
CA ASP A 72 4.67 5.98 6.85
C ASP A 72 6.08 5.34 6.98
N SER A 73 6.27 4.13 6.43
CA SER A 73 7.56 3.42 6.45
C SER A 73 8.66 4.15 5.66
N VAL A 74 8.36 4.54 4.41
CA VAL A 74 9.30 5.26 3.52
C VAL A 74 9.70 6.61 4.13
N TRP A 75 8.73 7.35 4.66
CA TRP A 75 9.00 8.63 5.29
C TRP A 75 9.78 8.50 6.59
N SER A 76 9.54 7.46 7.39
CA SER A 76 10.30 7.19 8.60
C SER A 76 11.79 7.03 8.29
N ILE A 77 12.16 6.19 7.31
CA ILE A 77 13.55 5.99 6.87
C ILE A 77 14.16 7.31 6.39
N ARG A 78 13.47 8.01 5.46
CA ARG A 78 13.96 9.28 4.92
C ARG A 78 14.24 10.30 6.03
N ASN A 79 13.33 10.41 7.00
CA ASN A 79 13.45 11.34 8.11
C ASN A 79 14.62 10.99 9.03
N GLN A 80 14.90 9.71 9.26
CA GLN A 80 16.08 9.30 10.02
C GLN A 80 17.38 9.69 9.32
N ILE A 81 17.48 9.46 8.01
CA ILE A 81 18.64 9.86 7.21
C ILE A 81 18.82 11.38 7.26
N SER A 82 17.76 12.15 7.03
CA SER A 82 17.87 13.62 7.03
C SER A 82 18.16 14.24 8.39
N ARG A 83 17.69 13.60 9.47
CA ARG A 83 18.12 13.98 10.82
C ARG A 83 19.62 13.71 11.04
N ARG A 84 20.22 12.70 10.41
CA ARG A 84 21.65 12.43 10.51
C ARG A 84 22.47 13.37 9.63
N GLU A 85 22.04 13.59 8.39
CA GLU A 85 22.64 14.58 7.48
C GLU A 85 22.79 15.94 8.19
N ALA A 86 21.74 16.40 8.89
CA ALA A 86 21.74 17.67 9.62
C ALA A 86 22.72 17.74 10.80
N ARG A 87 23.10 16.60 11.41
CA ARG A 87 24.01 16.55 12.57
C ARG A 87 25.44 16.15 12.20
N ARG A 88 25.72 15.88 10.93
CA ARG A 88 27.02 15.40 10.43
C ARG A 88 28.22 16.25 10.86
N ALA A 89 28.07 17.57 10.92
CA ALA A 89 29.16 18.48 11.30
C ALA A 89 29.47 18.50 12.82
N HIS A 90 28.57 17.98 13.66
CA HIS A 90 28.62 18.17 15.11
C HIS A 90 28.65 16.85 15.90
N GLU A 91 28.39 15.71 15.28
CA GLU A 91 28.30 14.41 15.94
C GLU A 91 29.25 13.39 15.30
N VAL A 92 29.88 12.55 16.14
CA VAL A 92 30.62 11.38 15.67
C VAL A 92 29.65 10.42 15.01
N VAL A 93 29.99 9.97 13.80
CA VAL A 93 29.15 9.06 13.03
C VAL A 93 29.13 7.68 13.69
N ASP A 94 27.96 7.27 14.17
CA ASP A 94 27.71 5.89 14.59
C ASP A 94 27.33 5.04 13.36
N TYR A 95 28.32 4.31 12.82
CA TYR A 95 28.18 3.46 11.64
C TYR A 95 27.27 2.26 11.88
N ALA A 96 27.21 1.70 13.08
CA ALA A 96 26.35 0.57 13.37
C ALA A 96 24.88 0.96 13.11
N VAL A 97 24.50 2.16 13.55
CA VAL A 97 23.14 2.65 13.30
C VAL A 97 22.93 3.05 11.83
N LEU A 98 23.94 3.56 11.12
CA LEU A 98 23.81 3.80 9.67
C LEU A 98 23.57 2.50 8.89
N HIS A 99 24.30 1.44 9.22
CA HIS A 99 24.10 0.13 8.61
C HIS A 99 22.73 -0.45 8.93
N GLU A 100 22.22 -0.29 10.16
CA GLU A 100 20.85 -0.70 10.48
C GLU A 100 19.81 0.09 9.68
N ILE A 101 19.95 1.42 9.56
CA ILE A 101 19.07 2.24 8.72
C ILE A 101 19.12 1.76 7.26
N ALA A 102 20.31 1.49 6.73
CA ALA A 102 20.49 0.98 5.37
C ALA A 102 19.79 -0.37 5.17
N ARG A 103 19.99 -1.32 6.09
CA ARG A 103 19.32 -2.63 6.07
C ARG A 103 17.79 -2.49 6.05
N HIS A 104 17.25 -1.61 6.89
CA HIS A 104 15.82 -1.33 6.91
C HIS A 104 15.32 -0.63 5.64
N SER A 105 16.11 0.28 5.06
CA SER A 105 15.80 0.94 3.79
C SER A 105 15.67 -0.08 2.65
N THR A 106 16.62 -1.00 2.54
CA THR A 106 16.60 -2.06 1.54
C THR A 106 15.37 -2.96 1.70
N HIS A 107 15.06 -3.41 2.92
CA HIS A 107 13.88 -4.23 3.18
C HIS A 107 12.55 -3.53 2.84
N VAL A 108 12.44 -2.22 3.12
CA VAL A 108 11.26 -1.42 2.73
C VAL A 108 11.13 -1.37 1.21
N ALA A 109 12.23 -1.16 0.48
CA ALA A 109 12.21 -1.13 -0.99
C ALA A 109 11.80 -2.48 -1.60
N GLU A 110 12.31 -3.59 -1.05
CA GLU A 110 11.96 -4.94 -1.47
C GLU A 110 10.47 -5.26 -1.24
N SER A 111 9.99 -5.07 -0.02
CA SER A 111 8.59 -5.35 0.35
C SER A 111 7.60 -4.46 -0.44
N LEU A 112 7.95 -3.20 -0.65
CA LEU A 112 7.14 -2.26 -1.43
C LEU A 112 7.12 -2.61 -2.93
N THR A 113 8.22 -3.14 -3.48
CA THR A 113 8.25 -3.68 -4.85
C THR A 113 7.28 -4.86 -4.99
N VAL A 114 7.23 -5.75 -4.00
CA VAL A 114 6.27 -6.86 -3.98
C VAL A 114 4.84 -6.33 -3.89
N ALA A 115 4.55 -5.41 -2.97
CA ALA A 115 3.23 -4.82 -2.82
C ALA A 115 2.74 -4.15 -4.12
N THR A 116 3.61 -3.40 -4.79
CA THR A 116 3.30 -2.74 -6.07
C THR A 116 2.92 -3.77 -7.14
N ARG A 117 3.68 -4.86 -7.26
CA ARG A 117 3.37 -5.96 -8.21
C ARG A 117 2.06 -6.68 -7.88
N THR A 118 1.79 -6.88 -6.60
CA THR A 118 0.53 -7.47 -6.14
C THR A 118 -0.66 -6.60 -6.54
N VAL A 119 -0.58 -5.29 -6.31
CA VAL A 119 -1.65 -4.35 -6.67
C VAL A 119 -1.81 -4.23 -8.19
N ASP A 120 -0.72 -4.21 -8.95
CA ASP A 120 -0.77 -4.25 -10.42
C ASP A 120 -1.52 -5.49 -10.93
N THR A 121 -1.26 -6.65 -10.33
CA THR A 121 -1.98 -7.89 -10.62
C THR A 121 -3.47 -7.78 -10.30
N ILE A 122 -3.83 -7.15 -9.17
CA ILE A 122 -5.22 -6.89 -8.79
C ILE A 122 -5.90 -5.99 -9.83
N CYS A 123 -5.24 -4.90 -10.26
CA CYS A 123 -5.75 -4.02 -11.32
C CYS A 123 -5.99 -4.78 -12.63
N ALA A 124 -5.06 -5.66 -13.03
CA ALA A 124 -5.20 -6.48 -14.23
C ALA A 124 -6.37 -7.46 -14.12
N GLN A 125 -6.55 -8.10 -12.96
CA GLN A 125 -7.68 -9.00 -12.70
C GLN A 125 -9.02 -8.25 -12.73
N TYR A 126 -9.09 -7.08 -12.09
CA TYR A 126 -10.25 -6.20 -12.13
C TYR A 126 -10.62 -5.84 -13.58
N SER A 127 -9.67 -5.39 -14.39
CA SER A 127 -9.90 -5.02 -15.79
C SER A 127 -10.43 -6.20 -16.62
N ARG A 128 -9.89 -7.40 -16.39
CA ARG A 128 -10.37 -8.62 -17.05
C ARG A 128 -11.79 -8.99 -16.64
N SER A 129 -12.08 -8.98 -15.33
CA SER A 129 -13.42 -9.24 -14.79
C SER A 129 -14.43 -8.24 -15.36
N ARG A 130 -14.04 -6.97 -15.46
CA ARG A 130 -14.88 -5.92 -16.02
C ARG A 130 -15.18 -6.13 -17.50
N SER A 131 -14.14 -6.38 -18.30
CA SER A 131 -14.31 -6.65 -19.73
C SER A 131 -15.22 -7.86 -19.97
N PHE A 132 -15.11 -8.90 -19.14
CA PHE A 132 -16.00 -10.07 -19.22
C PHE A 132 -17.46 -9.68 -18.93
N LEU A 133 -17.71 -8.91 -17.88
CA LEU A 133 -19.07 -8.43 -17.56
C LEU A 133 -19.66 -7.53 -18.66
N ASN A 134 -18.85 -6.66 -19.26
CA ASN A 134 -19.26 -5.83 -20.39
C ASN A 134 -19.67 -6.67 -21.60
N SER A 135 -18.99 -7.79 -21.83
CA SER A 135 -19.33 -8.70 -22.94
C SER A 135 -20.65 -9.44 -22.73
N LEU A 136 -21.13 -9.54 -21.48
CA LEU A 136 -22.36 -10.23 -21.11
C LEU A 136 -23.58 -9.30 -21.00
N SER A 137 -23.38 -7.98 -20.96
CA SER A 137 -24.42 -7.02 -20.57
C SER A 137 -24.63 -5.95 -21.65
N SER A 138 -25.84 -5.87 -22.22
CA SER A 138 -26.22 -4.81 -23.19
C SER A 138 -26.81 -3.56 -22.54
N ASP A 139 -27.20 -3.63 -21.27
CA ASP A 139 -28.01 -2.59 -20.61
C ASP A 139 -27.78 -2.57 -19.09
N SER A 140 -26.88 -1.71 -18.58
CA SER A 140 -26.79 -1.38 -17.12
C SER A 140 -25.81 -0.22 -16.80
N GLY A 141 -26.22 1.02 -17.05
CA GLY A 141 -25.38 2.22 -16.82
C GLY A 141 -24.86 2.40 -15.38
N LYS A 142 -25.69 2.17 -14.35
CA LYS A 142 -25.31 2.42 -12.94
C LYS A 142 -24.31 1.41 -12.37
N ALA A 143 -24.42 0.13 -12.75
CA ALA A 143 -23.44 -0.87 -12.36
C ALA A 143 -22.09 -0.58 -13.02
N PHE A 144 -22.08 0.01 -14.22
CA PHE A 144 -20.88 0.34 -14.94
C PHE A 144 -20.11 1.51 -14.31
N GLU A 145 -20.79 2.60 -13.95
CA GLU A 145 -20.19 3.77 -13.26
C GLU A 145 -19.54 3.37 -11.93
N ALA A 146 -20.19 2.50 -11.16
CA ALA A 146 -19.67 1.91 -9.94
C ALA A 146 -18.36 1.13 -10.15
N TRP A 147 -18.24 0.42 -11.27
CA TRP A 147 -17.00 -0.25 -11.61
C TRP A 147 -15.93 0.78 -11.97
N ASP A 148 -16.22 1.82 -12.75
CA ASP A 148 -15.26 2.90 -13.08
C ASP A 148 -14.59 3.49 -11.84
N ASP A 149 -15.37 3.92 -10.85
CA ASP A 149 -14.84 4.51 -9.62
C ASP A 149 -13.88 3.55 -8.87
N ILE A 150 -14.19 2.24 -8.85
CA ILE A 150 -13.30 1.24 -8.25
C ILE A 150 -11.99 1.10 -9.04
N GLY A 151 -12.08 1.10 -10.38
CA GLY A 151 -10.92 1.02 -11.26
C GLY A 151 -9.98 2.21 -11.09
N ASP A 152 -10.56 3.41 -10.99
CA ASP A 152 -9.82 4.65 -10.76
C ASP A 152 -9.14 4.65 -9.40
N LYS A 153 -9.83 4.21 -8.34
CA LYS A 153 -9.25 4.08 -7.00
C LYS A 153 -8.08 3.10 -6.98
N LEU A 154 -8.24 1.91 -7.56
CA LEU A 154 -7.15 0.92 -7.63
C LEU A 154 -5.96 1.46 -8.43
N SER A 155 -6.22 2.09 -9.58
CA SER A 155 -5.19 2.68 -10.43
C SER A 155 -4.45 3.83 -9.73
N PHE A 156 -5.17 4.65 -8.97
CA PHE A 156 -4.59 5.71 -8.16
C PHE A 156 -3.66 5.13 -7.09
N GLN A 157 -4.10 4.13 -6.33
CA GLN A 157 -3.26 3.52 -5.30
C GLN A 157 -2.05 2.80 -5.89
N LEU A 158 -2.17 2.18 -7.07
CA LEU A 158 -1.03 1.61 -7.79
C LEU A 158 0.03 2.68 -8.10
N ARG A 159 -0.39 3.85 -8.60
CA ARG A 159 0.53 4.97 -8.87
C ARG A 159 1.19 5.49 -7.60
N VAL A 160 0.46 5.55 -6.48
CA VAL A 160 1.02 5.92 -5.17
C VAL A 160 2.13 4.94 -4.78
N LEU A 161 1.87 3.63 -4.87
CA LEU A 161 2.85 2.59 -4.52
C LEU A 161 4.07 2.61 -5.45
N GLN A 162 3.89 2.86 -6.75
CA GLN A 162 4.99 3.06 -7.69
C GLN A 162 5.86 4.26 -7.29
N GLY A 163 5.25 5.40 -6.98
CA GLY A 163 6.00 6.59 -6.54
C GLY A 163 6.72 6.37 -5.21
N LEU A 164 6.12 5.63 -4.27
CA LEU A 164 6.77 5.23 -3.04
C LEU A 164 7.95 4.28 -3.31
N THR A 165 7.81 3.37 -4.29
CA THR A 165 8.86 2.44 -4.70
C THR A 165 10.07 3.21 -5.22
N ASP A 166 9.87 4.12 -6.16
CA ASP A 166 10.95 4.96 -6.72
C ASP A 166 11.65 5.76 -5.62
N ARG A 167 10.87 6.30 -4.68
CA ARG A 167 11.38 7.04 -3.53
C ARG A 167 12.17 6.17 -2.56
N SER A 168 11.75 4.92 -2.35
CA SER A 168 12.45 3.98 -1.49
C SER A 168 13.84 3.64 -2.07
N PHE A 169 13.94 3.41 -3.38
CA PHE A 169 15.22 3.20 -4.06
C PHE A 169 16.11 4.44 -4.02
N ALA A 170 15.56 5.64 -4.25
CA ALA A 170 16.33 6.87 -4.13
C ALA A 170 16.86 7.08 -2.70
N THR A 171 16.06 6.71 -1.69
CA THR A 171 16.44 6.78 -0.28
C THR A 171 17.52 5.76 0.07
N ASP A 172 17.43 4.56 -0.50
CA ASP A 172 18.42 3.49 -0.35
C ASP A 172 19.78 3.90 -0.92
N THR A 173 19.81 4.37 -2.17
CA THR A 173 21.03 4.93 -2.78
C THR A 173 21.60 6.07 -1.93
N ARG A 174 20.74 6.93 -1.37
CA ARG A 174 21.18 8.04 -0.53
C ARG A 174 21.90 7.57 0.74
N ILE A 175 21.35 6.58 1.46
CA ILE A 175 22.02 6.06 2.67
C ILE A 175 23.31 5.29 2.33
N GLN A 176 23.39 4.60 1.18
CA GLN A 176 24.65 3.97 0.75
C GLN A 176 25.75 5.02 0.48
N ASN A 177 25.39 6.16 -0.11
CA ASN A 177 26.33 7.27 -0.28
C ASN A 177 26.79 7.81 1.07
N GLU A 178 25.91 7.95 2.05
CA GLU A 178 26.28 8.38 3.41
C GLU A 178 27.27 7.44 4.09
N ILE A 179 27.17 6.13 3.84
CA ILE A 179 28.10 5.12 4.35
C ILE A 179 29.45 5.19 3.62
N THR A 180 29.46 5.59 2.34
CA THR A 180 30.65 5.59 1.46
C THR A 180 31.40 6.92 1.46
N LEU A 181 30.80 8.02 1.94
CA LEU A 181 31.41 9.35 2.07
C LEU A 181 32.51 9.44 3.17
N VAL A 182 33.05 8.29 3.55
CA VAL A 182 34.05 8.10 4.62
C VAL A 182 35.40 7.84 4.01
#